data_AF-A0A0F2RBS9-F1
#
_entry.id   AF-A0A0F2RBS9-F1
#
_cell.length_a   1.000
_cell.length_b   1.000
_cell.length_c   1.000
_cell.angle_alpha   90.00
_cell.angle_beta   90.00
_cell.angle_gamma   90.00
#
_symmetry.space_group_name_H-M   'P 1'
#
loop_
_entity.id
_entity.type
_entity.pdbx_description
1 polymer ?
#
loop_
_entity_poly.entity_id
_entity_poly.type
_entity_poly.pdbx_seq_one_letter_code
_entity_poly.pdbx_strand_id
1 'polypeptide(L)'
;MDKPREGEACNGCGVCCQEEVCSIGIKIAGDVPAPCPLLKHHDGRHWCGAVEAEAEGDLPPIIRTTLGIGLGCDSSDDTEADSA
;
A
#
# COMPACT_ATOMS: atom_id res chain seq x y z
N MET A 1 5.55 11.84 5.38
CA MET A 1 4.30 11.05 5.29
C MET A 1 3.89 10.66 6.70
N ASP A 2 2.59 10.64 6.99
CA ASP A 2 2.06 10.20 8.29
C ASP A 2 1.73 8.71 8.20
N LYS A 3 2.72 7.84 8.48
CA LYS A 3 2.54 6.38 8.45
C LYS A 3 1.73 5.96 9.69
N PRO A 4 0.71 5.10 9.54
CA PRO A 4 -0.04 4.61 10.69
C PRO A 4 0.84 3.70 11.54
N ARG A 5 0.53 3.57 12.83
CA ARG A 5 1.24 2.63 13.69
C ARG A 5 1.00 1.20 13.23
N GLU A 6 1.90 0.30 13.62
CA GLU A 6 1.69 -1.14 13.41
C GLU A 6 0.33 -1.56 14.00
N GLY A 7 -0.42 -2.35 13.22
CA GLY A 7 -1.80 -2.77 13.52
C GLY A 7 -2.89 -1.74 13.20
N GLU A 8 -2.58 -0.46 12.99
CA GLU A 8 -3.57 0.54 12.59
C GLU A 8 -3.93 0.43 11.10
N ALA A 9 -5.16 0.80 10.75
CA ALA A 9 -5.64 0.70 9.37
C ALA A 9 -4.78 1.54 8.41
N CYS A 10 -4.46 0.97 7.24
CA CYS A 10 -3.78 1.70 6.17
C CYS A 10 -4.52 3.00 5.85
N ASN A 11 -3.84 4.13 6.04
CA ASN A 11 -4.37 5.46 5.78
C ASN A 11 -3.99 6.00 4.38
N GLY A 12 -3.24 5.23 3.59
CA GLY A 12 -2.69 5.69 2.30
C GLY A 12 -1.38 6.47 2.44
N CYS A 13 -0.55 6.19 3.45
CA CYS A 13 0.76 6.83 3.62
C CYS A 13 1.71 6.56 2.44
N GLY A 14 1.56 5.40 1.78
CA GLY A 14 2.31 5.01 0.59
C GLY A 14 3.71 4.43 0.83
N VAL A 15 4.14 4.25 2.09
CA VAL A 15 5.48 3.75 2.44
C VAL A 15 5.76 2.39 1.78
N CYS A 16 4.95 1.37 2.05
CA CYS A 16 5.16 0.03 1.49
C CYS A 16 5.14 0.00 -0.05
N CYS A 17 4.26 0.78 -0.70
CA CYS A 17 4.18 0.84 -2.17
C CYS A 17 5.33 1.60 -2.83
N GLN A 18 6.04 2.44 -2.07
CA GLN A 18 7.23 3.16 -2.54
C GLN A 18 8.51 2.36 -2.34
N GLU A 19 8.56 1.52 -1.30
CA GLU A 19 9.72 0.71 -0.96
C GLU A 19 9.79 -0.58 -1.79
N GLU A 20 8.65 -1.22 -2.07
CA GLU A 20 8.63 -2.47 -2.83
C GLU A 20 7.39 -2.63 -3.74
N VAL A 21 7.51 -3.50 -4.74
CA VAL A 21 6.40 -3.95 -5.56
C VAL A 21 5.86 -5.25 -4.98
N CYS A 22 4.64 -5.22 -4.45
CA CYS A 22 4.03 -6.41 -3.86
C CYS A 22 3.76 -7.52 -4.89
N SER A 23 3.47 -8.74 -4.43
CA SER A 23 3.22 -9.89 -5.31
C SER A 23 2.08 -9.69 -6.32
N ILE A 24 1.07 -8.86 -6.01
CA ILE A 24 0.01 -8.48 -6.96
C ILE A 24 0.54 -7.47 -7.98
N GLY A 25 1.32 -6.48 -7.54
CA GLY A 25 2.00 -5.53 -8.43
C GLY A 25 2.91 -6.24 -9.44
N ILE A 26 3.69 -7.22 -8.99
CA ILE A 26 4.55 -8.04 -9.86
C ILE A 26 3.72 -8.80 -10.91
N LYS A 27 2.57 -9.37 -10.51
CA LYS A 27 1.68 -10.09 -11.46
C LYS A 27 1.08 -9.18 -12.53
N ILE A 28 0.87 -7.89 -12.23
CA ILE A 28 0.22 -6.94 -13.14
C ILE A 28 1.24 -6.17 -13.98
N ALA A 29 2.32 -5.67 -13.36
CA ALA A 29 3.28 -4.76 -13.96
C ALA A 29 4.66 -5.39 -14.22
N GLY A 30 4.88 -6.63 -13.77
CA GLY A 30 6.16 -7.34 -13.86
C GLY A 30 7.08 -7.09 -12.66
N ASP A 31 8.18 -7.84 -12.63
CA ASP A 31 9.25 -7.69 -11.63
C ASP A 31 10.11 -6.47 -11.99
N VAL A 32 9.71 -5.30 -11.47
CA VAL A 32 10.34 -4.01 -11.73
C VAL A 32 10.73 -3.32 -10.42
N PRO A 33 11.71 -2.41 -10.43
CA PRO A 33 12.08 -1.66 -9.24
C PRO A 33 10.92 -0.81 -8.69
N ALA A 34 10.91 -0.59 -7.38
CA ALA A 34 9.99 0.34 -6.72
C ALA A 34 10.27 1.81 -7.13
N PRO A 35 9.27 2.71 -7.06
CA PRO A 35 7.91 2.52 -6.53
C PRO A 35 7.04 1.66 -7.45
N CYS A 36 5.99 1.06 -6.90
CA CYS A 36 5.02 0.26 -7.66
C CYS A 36 4.43 1.06 -8.84
N PRO A 37 4.44 0.54 -10.09
CA PRO A 37 3.88 1.25 -11.24
C PRO A 37 2.38 1.54 -11.15
N LEU A 38 1.66 0.83 -10.28
CA LEU A 38 0.23 1.04 -10.02
C LEU A 38 -0.03 2.07 -8.91
N LEU A 39 1.02 2.59 -8.27
CA LEU A 39 0.89 3.59 -7.21
C LEU A 39 0.38 4.91 -7.80
N LYS A 40 -0.73 5.38 -7.26
CA LYS A 40 -1.31 6.68 -7.59
C LYS A 40 -1.24 7.59 -6.37
N HIS A 41 -1.13 8.88 -6.61
CA HIS A 41 -1.16 9.90 -5.56
C HIS A 41 -2.25 10.93 -5.88
N HIS A 42 -3.20 11.10 -4.96
CA HIS A 42 -4.30 12.04 -5.09
C HIS A 42 -4.74 12.53 -3.71
N ASP A 43 -5.04 13.83 -3.59
CA ASP A 43 -5.48 14.48 -2.35
C ASP A 43 -4.57 14.21 -1.14
N GLY A 44 -3.26 14.21 -1.36
CA GLY A 44 -2.26 13.98 -0.32
C GLY A 44 -2.18 12.55 0.21
N ARG A 45 -2.84 11.60 -0.48
CA ARG A 45 -2.87 10.19 -0.12
C ARG A 45 -2.45 9.32 -1.30
N HIS A 46 -1.91 8.15 -0.98
CA HIS A 46 -1.54 7.14 -1.96
C HIS A 46 -2.63 6.09 -2.11
N TRP A 47 -2.87 5.69 -3.36
CA TRP A 47 -3.90 4.75 -3.75
C TRP A 47 -3.29 3.63 -4.59
N CYS A 48 -3.77 2.41 -4.39
CA CYS A 48 -3.38 1.26 -5.20
C CYS A 48 -4.26 1.21 -6.46
N GLY A 49 -3.68 1.42 -7.63
CA GLY A 49 -4.40 1.38 -8.90
C GLY A 49 -5.09 0.04 -9.19
N ALA A 50 -4.59 -1.06 -8.62
CA ALA A 50 -5.25 -2.37 -8.73
C ALA A 50 -6.55 -2.44 -7.90
N VAL A 51 -6.56 -1.83 -6.71
CA VAL A 51 -7.76 -1.73 -5.86
C VAL A 51 -8.79 -0.79 -6.48
N GLU A 52 -8.34 0.32 -7.08
CA GLU A 52 -9.24 1.20 -7.82
C GLU A 52 -9.86 0.49 -9.02
N ALA A 53 -9.07 -0.22 -9.82
CA ALA A 53 -9.59 -0.98 -10.97
C ALA A 53 -10.59 -2.07 -10.54
N GLU A 54 -10.36 -2.73 -9.40
CA GLU A 54 -11.31 -3.68 -8.80
C GLU A 54 -12.64 -3.00 -8.46
N ALA A 55 -12.60 -1.82 -7.85
CA ALA A 55 -13.81 -1.06 -7.51
C ALA A 55 -14.52 -0.51 -8.75
N GLU A 56 -13.79 0.02 -9.73
CA GLU A 56 -14.32 0.53 -11.00
C GLU A 56 -15.00 -0.58 -11.82
N GLY A 57 -14.51 -1.81 -11.72
CA GLY A 57 -15.07 -2.99 -12.37
C GLY A 57 -16.26 -3.65 -11.67
N ASP A 58 -16.73 -3.10 -10.55
CA ASP A 58 -17.76 -3.71 -9.68
C ASP A 58 -17.41 -5.15 -9.26
N LEU A 59 -16.12 -5.41 -9.04
CA LEU A 59 -15.61 -6.72 -8.64
C LEU A 59 -15.61 -6.85 -7.11
N PRO A 60 -15.76 -8.08 -6.56
CA PRO A 60 -15.54 -8.32 -5.14
C PRO A 60 -14.15 -7.84 -4.72
N PRO A 61 -13.96 -7.26 -3.51
CA PRO A 61 -12.73 -6.58 -3.08
C PRO A 61 -11.58 -7.53 -2.70
N ILE A 62 -11.28 -8.51 -3.55
CA ILE A 62 -10.28 -9.55 -3.33
C ILE A 62 -8.86 -8.97 -3.24
N ILE A 63 -8.49 -8.03 -4.12
CA ILE A 63 -7.15 -7.40 -4.09
C ILE A 63 -6.99 -6.60 -2.79
N ARG A 64 -7.99 -5.77 -2.46
CA ARG A 64 -7.99 -4.98 -1.22
C ARG A 64 -7.84 -5.88 0.01
N THR A 65 -8.64 -6.94 0.11
CA THR A 65 -8.66 -7.83 1.28
C THR A 65 -7.42 -8.72 1.36
N THR A 66 -6.93 -9.22 0.24
CA THR A 66 -5.71 -10.05 0.17
C THR A 66 -4.49 -9.29 0.64
N LEU A 67 -4.37 -8.00 0.28
CA LEU A 67 -3.25 -7.15 0.69
C LEU A 67 -3.45 -6.52 2.08
N GLY A 68 -4.54 -6.81 2.80
CA GLY A 68 -4.81 -6.18 4.09
C GLY A 68 -5.03 -4.67 4.03
N ILE A 69 -5.31 -4.09 2.86
CA ILE A 69 -5.43 -2.64 2.69
C ILE A 69 -6.64 -2.13 3.48
N GLY A 70 -6.35 -1.30 4.48
CA GLY A 70 -7.32 -0.72 5.41
C GLY A 70 -7.72 -1.64 6.56
N LEU A 71 -7.02 -2.77 6.76
CA LEU A 71 -7.25 -3.71 7.87
C LEU A 71 -6.19 -3.57 8.98
N GLY A 72 -4.91 -3.43 8.62
CA GLY A 72 -3.82 -3.23 9.58
C GLY A 72 -2.48 -3.01 8.88
N CYS A 73 -1.62 -2.19 9.45
CA CYS A 73 -0.25 -1.99 8.99
C CYS A 73 0.66 -3.07 9.58
N ASP A 74 1.45 -3.73 8.74
CA ASP A 74 2.42 -4.77 9.12
C ASP A 74 3.89 -4.32 8.98
N SER A 75 4.10 -3.09 8.51
CA SER A 75 5.42 -2.48 8.46
C SER A 75 5.79 -1.97 9.86
N SER A 76 6.86 -2.51 10.43
CA SER A 76 7.46 -1.97 11.65
C SER A 76 8.04 -0.59 11.38
N ASP A 77 7.96 0.31 12.35
CA ASP A 77 8.81 1.50 12.35
C ASP A 77 10.16 1.08 12.93
N ASP A 78 11.16 0.85 12.08
CA ASP A 78 12.55 0.69 12.54
C ASP A 78 13.16 2.03 12.99
N THR A 79 12.32 2.96 13.47
CA THR A 79 12.80 4.05 14.30
C THR A 79 12.90 3.47 15.70
N GLU A 80 14.06 2.89 16.00
CA GLU A 80 14.52 2.83 17.37
C GLU A 80 14.13 4.15 18.04
N ALA A 81 13.53 4.05 19.21
CA ALA A 81 13.32 5.16 20.11
C ALA A 81 14.68 5.78 20.46
N ASP A 82 15.28 6.53 19.54
CA ASP A 82 16.33 7.49 19.85
C ASP A 82 15.64 8.75 20.33
N SER A 83 15.34 8.76 21.62
CA SER A 83 15.09 9.96 22.39
C SER A 83 15.39 9.65 23.85
N ALA A 84 16.68 9.83 24.17
CA ALA A 84 17.25 10.46 25.38
C ALA A 84 16.50 10.33 26.72
#